data_AF-A0A976DPS4-F1
#
_entry.id   AF-A0A976DPS4-F1
#
_cell.length_a   1.000
_cell.length_b   1.000
_cell.length_c   1.000
_cell.angle_alpha   90.00
_cell.angle_beta   90.00
_cell.angle_gamma   90.00
#
_symmetry.space_group_name_H-M   'P 1'
#
loop_
_entity.id
_entity.type
_entity.pdbx_description
1 polymer ?
#
loop_
_entity_poly.entity_id
_entity_poly.type
_entity_poly.pdbx_seq_one_letter_code
_entity_poly.pdbx_strand_id
1 'polypeptide(L)' 'AAAKAAREGANATAQMTRAKAGRATYLAADKLKGHNDPGAEGVARLLEDLAKG' A
#
# COMPACT_ATOMS: atom_id res chain seq x y z
N ALA A 1 15.22 2.67 -8.40
CA ALA A 1 15.20 3.00 -6.96
C ALA A 1 13.80 3.33 -6.45
N ALA A 2 13.13 4.35 -7.01
CA ALA A 2 11.79 4.77 -6.59
C ALA A 2 10.71 3.66 -6.69
N ALA A 3 10.66 2.94 -7.82
CA ALA A 3 9.72 1.84 -8.01
C ALA A 3 9.83 0.75 -6.92
N LYS A 4 11.07 0.33 -6.60
CA LYS A 4 11.34 -0.66 -5.55
C LYS A 4 10.90 -0.17 -4.16
N ALA A 5 11.24 1.07 -3.82
CA ALA A 5 10.86 1.66 -2.54
C ALA A 5 9.33 1.78 -2.39
N ALA A 6 8.63 2.18 -3.46
CA ALA A 6 7.17 2.25 -3.46
C ALA A 6 6.53 0.86 -3.33
N ARG A 7 7.07 -0.15 -4.02
CA ARG A 7 6.62 -1.54 -3.89
C ARG A 7 6.80 -2.09 -2.49
N GLU A 8 7.95 -1.87 -1.87
CA GLU A 8 8.21 -2.25 -0.48
C GLU A 8 7.25 -1.55 0.48
N GLY A 9 7.01 -0.25 0.28
CA GLY A 9 6.03 0.51 1.05
C GLY A 9 4.61 -0.04 0.93
N ALA A 10 4.14 -0.32 -0.29
CA ALA A 10 2.83 -0.92 -0.51
C ALA A 10 2.70 -2.28 0.20
N ASN A 11 3.69 -3.15 0.08
CA ASN A 11 3.68 -4.46 0.75
C ASN A 11 3.72 -4.35 2.28
N ALA A 12 4.42 -3.36 2.82
CA ALA A 12 4.47 -3.13 4.26
C ALA A 12 3.09 -2.77 4.85
N THR A 13 2.22 -2.13 4.06
CA THR A 13 0.87 -1.79 4.52
C THR A 13 0.00 -3.02 4.82
N ALA A 14 0.23 -4.17 4.18
CA ALA A 14 -0.47 -5.42 4.52
C ALA A 14 -0.17 -5.92 5.94
N GLN A 15 0.91 -5.47 6.57
CA GLN A 15 1.21 -5.82 7.96
C GLN A 15 0.57 -4.85 8.97
N MET A 16 -0.06 -3.77 8.50
CA MET A 16 -0.71 -2.79 9.38
C MET A 16 -2.06 -3.33 9.86
N THR A 17 -2.24 -3.27 11.18
CA THR A 17 -3.50 -3.65 11.85
C THR A 17 -4.37 -2.45 12.17
N ARG A 18 -3.94 -1.23 11.83
CA ARG A 18 -4.69 0.00 12.08
C ARG A 18 -4.40 1.05 11.02
N ALA A 19 -5.43 1.44 10.30
CA ALA A 19 -5.40 2.64 9.47
C ALA A 19 -5.64 3.89 10.34
N LYS A 20 -4.94 4.99 10.02
CA LYS A 20 -5.09 6.28 10.71
C LYS A 20 -5.79 7.34 9.88
N ALA A 21 -6.05 7.07 8.60
CA ALA A 21 -6.67 8.01 7.68
C ALA A 21 -7.50 7.29 6.60
N GLY A 22 -8.42 8.02 5.97
CA GLY A 22 -9.26 7.54 4.87
C GLY A 22 -10.32 6.52 5.29
N ARG A 23 -10.99 5.93 4.29
CA ARG A 23 -12.08 4.95 4.50
C ARG A 23 -11.64 3.65 5.18
N ALA A 24 -10.35 3.33 5.13
CA ALA A 24 -9.79 2.16 5.81
C ALA A 24 -9.90 2.25 7.34
N THR A 25 -10.08 3.45 7.90
CA THR A 25 -10.29 3.65 9.35
C THR A 25 -11.59 3.03 9.88
N TYR A 26 -12.56 2.72 9.01
CA TYR A 26 -13.83 2.10 9.39
C TYR A 26 -13.71 0.59 9.58
N LEU A 27 -12.59 0.00 9.18
CA LEU A 27 -12.37 -1.44 9.21
C LEU A 27 -11.69 -1.86 10.52
N ALA A 28 -12.10 -3.01 11.05
CA ALA A 28 -11.39 -3.66 12.16
C ALA A 28 -10.02 -4.17 11.71
N ALA A 29 -9.11 -4.36 12.67
CA ALA A 29 -7.73 -4.80 12.43
C ALA A 29 -7.63 -6.06 11.56
N ASP A 30 -8.51 -7.04 11.80
CA ASP A 30 -8.52 -8.32 11.08
C ASP A 30 -8.94 -8.18 9.61
N LYS A 31 -9.61 -7.07 9.25
CA LYS A 31 -9.98 -6.75 7.87
C LYS A 31 -8.88 -5.99 7.13
N LEU A 32 -7.89 -5.44 7.84
CA LEU A 32 -6.74 -4.73 7.26
C LEU A 32 -5.55 -5.68 7.07
N LYS A 33 -5.30 -6.56 8.03
CA LYS A 33 -4.17 -7.48 7.98
C LYS A 33 -4.22 -8.36 6.73
N GLY A 34 -3.08 -8.41 6.02
CA GLY A 34 -2.93 -9.14 4.77
C GLY A 34 -3.35 -8.36 3.52
N HIS A 35 -3.89 -7.15 3.65
CA HIS A 35 -4.32 -6.32 2.53
C HIS A 35 -3.47 -5.07 2.40
N ASN A 36 -2.82 -4.89 1.24
CA ASN A 36 -2.15 -3.63 0.93
C ASN A 36 -3.16 -2.48 0.88
N ASP A 37 -2.75 -1.30 1.33
CA ASP A 37 -3.48 -0.06 1.11
C ASP A 37 -3.59 0.19 -0.41
N PRO A 38 -4.82 0.35 -0.96
CA PRO A 38 -5.01 0.54 -2.39
C PRO A 38 -4.32 1.79 -2.96
N GLY A 39 -4.17 2.85 -2.15
CA GLY A 39 -3.48 4.08 -2.56
C GLY A 39 -1.97 3.85 -2.70
N ALA A 40 -1.35 3.20 -1.71
CA ALA A 40 0.06 2.81 -1.80
C ALA A 40 0.33 1.84 -2.96
N GLU A 41 -0.57 0.87 -3.18
CA GLU A 41 -0.51 -0.06 -4.31
C GLU A 41 -0.57 0.68 -5.66
N GLY A 42 -1.45 1.68 -5.78
CA GLY A 42 -1.55 2.52 -6.98
C GLY A 42 -0.26 3.28 -7.28
N VAL A 43 0.37 3.88 -6.26
CA VAL A 43 1.65 4.60 -6.40
C VAL A 43 2.77 3.65 -6.82
N ALA A 44 2.82 2.44 -6.24
CA ALA A 44 3.82 1.45 -6.58
C ALA A 44 3.70 0.99 -8.05
N ARG A 45 2.47 0.72 -8.52
CA ARG A 45 2.23 0.35 -9.93
C ARG A 45 2.60 1.48 -10.89
N LEU A 46 2.23 2.72 -10.57
CA LEU A 46 2.59 3.89 -11.37
C LEU A 46 4.12 4.02 -11.53
N LEU A 47 4.86 3.92 -10.42
CA LEU A 47 6.33 4.05 -10.47
C LEU A 47 7.01 2.86 -11.14
N GLU A 48 6.45 1.66 -11.02
CA GLU A 48 6.91 0.48 -11.78
C GLU A 48 6.72 0.67 -13.27
N ASP A 49 5.56 1.19 -13.69
CA ASP A 49 5.28 1.44 -15.11
C ASP A 49 6.15 2.56 -15.67
N LEU A 50 6.35 3.65 -14.92
CA LEU A 50 7.29 4.72 -15.29
C LEU A 50 8.74 4.24 -15.40
N ALA A 51 9.14 3.22 -14.64
CA ALA A 51 10.50 2.67 -14.69
C ALA A 51 10.73 1.69 -15.86
N LYS A 52 9.65 1.27 -16.55
CA LYS A 52 9.73 0.42 -17.75
C LYS A 52 9.91 1.24 -19.04
N GLY A 53 9.51 2.51 -19.02
CA GLY A 53 9.71 3.46 -20.12
C GLY A 53 11.11 4.06 -20.09
#